data_AF-A0AAW1LQS7-F1
#
_entry.id   AF-A0AAW1LQS7-F1
#
_cell.length_a   1.000
_cell.length_b   1.000
_cell.length_c   1.000
_cell.angle_alpha   90.00
_cell.angle_beta   90.00
_cell.angle_gamma   90.00
#
_symmetry.space_group_name_H-M   'P 1'
#
loop_
_entity.id
_entity.type
_entity.pdbx_description
1 polymer ?
#
loop_
_entity_poly.entity_id
_entity_poly.type
_entity_poly.pdbx_seq_one_letter_code
_entity_poly.pdbx_strand_id
1 'polypeptide(L)'
;MEYPCSHYLLTPLLNPNTNAELQYYRAHVTTRNGIERTFGVMKNKFRCFFNGMNMNIETTKSAIVAIAIMHNIMIDNEFDIADDEIEEEGNAEHVYINDNVQNGNIFKQNYIRRHFN
;
A
#
# COMPACT_ATOMS: atom_id res chain seq x y z
N MET A 1 -14.28 1.71 -2.50
CA MET A 1 -14.29 2.99 -1.75
C MET A 1 -13.12 3.79 -2.30
N GLU A 2 -13.37 4.99 -2.81
CA GLU A 2 -12.36 5.75 -3.55
C GLU A 2 -11.69 6.78 -2.63
N TYR A 3 -10.36 6.89 -2.69
CA TYR A 3 -9.61 7.82 -1.86
C TYR A 3 -9.31 9.10 -2.64
N PRO A 4 -9.59 10.30 -2.09
CA PRO A 4 -9.28 11.54 -2.77
C PRO A 4 -7.76 11.78 -2.83
N CYS A 5 -7.27 12.22 -3.98
CA CYS A 5 -5.87 12.65 -4.11
C CYS A 5 -5.65 13.92 -3.28
N SER A 6 -4.60 13.90 -2.45
CA SER A 6 -4.24 15.01 -1.55
C SER A 6 -2.72 15.19 -1.47
N HIS A 7 -2.26 16.16 -0.66
CA HIS A 7 -0.84 16.40 -0.41
C HIS A 7 -0.17 15.30 0.44
N TYR A 8 -0.96 14.44 1.10
CA TYR A 8 -0.48 13.32 1.92
C TYR A 8 -0.91 11.95 1.39
N LEU A 9 -1.76 11.90 0.35
CA LEU A 9 -2.26 10.68 -0.24
C LEU A 9 -2.31 10.81 -1.76
N LEU A 10 -1.28 10.30 -2.43
CA LEU A 10 -1.20 10.28 -3.88
C LEU A 10 -1.92 9.05 -4.44
N THR A 11 -2.69 9.24 -5.51
CA THR A 11 -3.44 8.17 -6.17
C THR A 11 -2.77 7.72 -7.47
N PRO A 12 -2.78 6.41 -7.78
CA PRO A 12 -2.31 5.90 -9.06
C PRO A 12 -2.89 6.65 -10.27
N LEU A 13 -2.14 6.70 -11.37
CA LEU A 13 -2.62 7.23 -12.64
C LEU A 13 -3.37 6.16 -13.42
N LEU A 14 -4.53 6.53 -13.97
CA LEU A 14 -5.35 5.63 -14.80
C LEU A 14 -4.73 5.41 -16.19
N ASN A 15 -4.32 6.49 -16.85
CA ASN A 15 -3.83 6.48 -18.22
C ASN A 15 -2.52 7.28 -18.32
N PRO A 16 -1.35 6.68 -18.04
CA PRO A 16 -0.07 7.34 -18.20
C PRO A 16 0.25 7.54 -19.69
N ASN A 17 0.50 8.78 -20.10
CA ASN A 17 0.81 9.14 -21.50
C ASN A 17 2.27 9.56 -21.67
N THR A 18 2.90 10.10 -20.63
CA THR A 18 4.29 10.56 -20.65
C THR A 18 5.22 9.56 -19.95
N ASN A 19 6.53 9.63 -20.23
CA ASN A 19 7.54 8.80 -19.55
C ASN A 19 7.54 9.02 -18.03
N ALA A 20 7.41 10.27 -17.58
CA ALA A 20 7.31 10.61 -16.17
C ALA A 20 6.09 9.96 -15.51
N GLU A 21 4.92 10.00 -16.16
CA GLU A 21 3.70 9.35 -15.69
C GLU A 21 3.84 7.81 -15.65
N LEU A 22 4.53 7.22 -16.63
CA LEU A 22 4.81 5.78 -16.66
C LEU A 22 5.71 5.36 -15.49
N GLN A 23 6.74 6.14 -15.17
CA GLN A 23 7.61 5.88 -14.03
C GLN A 23 6.86 6.05 -12.71
N TYR A 24 6.03 7.09 -12.59
CA TYR A 24 5.15 7.26 -11.45
C TYR A 24 4.20 6.06 -11.25
N TYR A 25 3.57 5.60 -12.32
CA TYR A 25 2.71 4.42 -12.30
C TYR A 25 3.48 3.17 -11.82
N ARG A 26 4.67 2.91 -12.37
CA ARG A 26 5.52 1.78 -11.97
C ARG A 26 5.94 1.87 -10.50
N ALA A 27 6.30 3.05 -10.02
CA ALA A 27 6.64 3.28 -8.62
C ALA A 27 5.43 2.99 -7.71
N HIS A 28 4.23 3.44 -8.11
CA HIS A 28 3.00 3.16 -7.38
C HIS A 28 2.69 1.66 -7.31
N VAL A 29 2.75 0.94 -8.44
CA VAL A 29 2.51 -0.51 -8.49
C VAL A 29 3.52 -1.25 -7.61
N THR A 30 4.80 -0.95 -7.77
CA THR A 30 5.87 -1.62 -7.00
C THR A 30 5.69 -1.41 -5.50
N THR A 31 5.38 -0.17 -5.09
CA THR A 31 5.14 0.17 -3.68
C THR A 31 3.89 -0.53 -3.14
N ARG A 32 2.81 -0.57 -3.91
CA ARG A 32 1.56 -1.23 -3.53
C ARG A 32 1.77 -2.72 -3.32
N ASN A 33 2.42 -3.39 -4.28
CA ASN A 33 2.72 -4.82 -4.20
C ASN A 33 3.57 -5.16 -2.97
N GLY A 34 4.53 -4.31 -2.61
CA GLY A 34 5.34 -4.50 -1.40
C GLY A 34 4.48 -4.48 -0.13
N ILE A 35 3.60 -3.50 0.00
CA ILE A 35 2.73 -3.35 1.18
C ILE A 35 1.62 -4.43 1.21
N GLU A 36 1.03 -4.76 0.06
CA GLU A 36 0.00 -5.80 -0.07
C GLU A 36 0.54 -7.15 0.39
N ARG A 37 1.71 -7.58 -0.14
CA ARG A 37 2.40 -8.80 0.30
C ARG A 37 2.69 -8.81 1.80
N THR A 38 3.25 -7.72 2.34
CA THR A 38 3.55 -7.62 3.79
C THR A 38 2.26 -7.75 4.62
N PHE A 39 1.16 -7.09 4.20
CA PHE A 39 -0.12 -7.25 4.88
C PHE A 39 -0.74 -8.62 4.72
N GLY A 40 -0.55 -9.28 3.57
CA GLY A 40 -0.94 -10.68 3.37
C GLY A 40 -0.28 -11.59 4.40
N VAL A 41 1.05 -11.52 4.51
CA VAL A 41 1.83 -12.33 5.46
C VAL A 41 1.41 -12.03 6.90
N MET A 42 1.30 -10.75 7.27
CA MET A 42 0.88 -10.38 8.63
C MET A 42 -0.55 -10.84 8.95
N LYS A 43 -1.50 -10.77 8.01
CA LYS A 43 -2.88 -11.24 8.21
C LYS A 43 -2.96 -12.76 8.37
N ASN A 44 -2.19 -13.50 7.57
CA ASN A 44 -2.14 -14.96 7.64
C ASN A 44 -1.57 -15.41 8.99
N LYS A 45 -0.47 -14.80 9.42
CA LYS A 45 0.23 -15.16 10.66
C LYS A 45 -0.50 -14.70 11.92
N PHE A 46 -0.88 -13.43 11.95
CA PHE A 46 -1.51 -12.82 13.11
C PHE A 46 -3.02 -12.74 12.87
N ARG A 47 -3.73 -13.84 13.20
CA ARG A 47 -5.19 -14.00 13.03
C ARG A 47 -6.02 -12.87 13.66
N CYS A 48 -5.46 -12.09 14.59
CA CYS A 48 -6.08 -10.88 15.13
C CYS A 48 -6.38 -9.82 14.06
N PHE A 49 -5.66 -9.80 12.93
CA PHE A 49 -5.99 -8.94 11.79
C PHE A 49 -7.13 -9.51 10.92
N PHE A 50 -7.26 -10.82 10.83
CA PHE A 50 -8.30 -11.48 10.03
C PHE A 50 -9.67 -11.38 10.70
N ASN A 51 -9.74 -11.63 12.01
CA ASN A 51 -11.00 -11.65 12.77
C ASN A 51 -11.47 -10.26 13.22
N GLY A 52 -10.68 -9.21 12.97
CA GLY A 52 -10.87 -7.89 13.56
C GLY A 52 -10.39 -7.83 15.02
N MET A 53 -9.81 -6.69 15.40
CA MET A 53 -9.36 -6.44 16.77
C MET A 53 -10.50 -5.87 17.60
N ASN A 54 -11.06 -6.68 18.51
CA ASN A 54 -12.10 -6.28 19.46
C ASN A 54 -11.49 -5.54 20.68
N MET A 55 -10.76 -4.45 20.41
CA MET A 55 -10.07 -3.65 21.43
C MET A 55 -10.37 -2.17 21.23
N ASN A 56 -10.11 -1.34 22.25
CA ASN A 56 -10.17 0.11 22.11
C ASN A 56 -9.14 0.57 21.05
N ILE A 57 -9.48 1.62 20.28
CA ILE A 57 -8.63 2.25 19.27
C ILE A 57 -7.20 2.48 19.75
N GLU A 58 -7.01 2.97 20.97
CA GLU A 58 -5.66 3.23 21.50
C GLU A 58 -4.84 1.94 21.71
N THR A 59 -5.48 0.90 22.21
CA THR A 59 -4.88 -0.43 22.33
C THR A 59 -4.62 -1.05 20.95
N THR A 60 -5.56 -0.88 20.02
CA THR A 60 -5.46 -1.37 18.64
C THR A 60 -4.26 -0.76 17.92
N LYS A 61 -4.06 0.56 17.99
CA LYS A 61 -2.86 1.23 17.44
C LYS A 61 -1.57 0.62 18.01
N SER A 62 -1.52 0.47 19.33
CA SER A 62 -0.35 -0.09 20.03
C SER A 62 -0.09 -1.54 19.62
N ALA A 63 -1.14 -2.35 19.47
CA ALA A 63 -1.05 -3.73 19.02
C ALA A 63 -0.53 -3.84 17.59
N ILE A 64 -1.02 -2.99 16.66
CA ILE A 64 -0.53 -2.94 15.27
C ILE A 64 0.98 -2.68 15.24
N VAL A 65 1.45 -1.68 16.00
CA VAL A 65 2.88 -1.34 16.08
C VAL A 65 3.69 -2.49 16.68
N ALA A 66 3.22 -3.09 17.77
CA ALA A 66 3.90 -4.23 18.40
C ALA A 66 4.01 -5.43 17.46
N ILE A 67 2.97 -5.72 16.68
CA ILE A 67 2.98 -6.81 15.69
C ILE A 67 3.96 -6.50 14.55
N ALA A 68 4.00 -5.26 14.05
CA ALA A 68 4.97 -4.87 13.02
C ALA A 68 6.43 -5.03 13.51
N ILE A 69 6.71 -4.63 14.75
CA ILE A 69 8.03 -4.83 15.37
C ILE A 69 8.34 -6.32 15.49
N MET A 70 7.39 -7.12 15.98
CA MET A 70 7.56 -8.57 16.12
C MET A 70 7.81 -9.25 14.77
N HIS A 71 7.10 -8.84 13.72
CA HIS A 71 7.29 -9.33 12.37
C HIS A 71 8.70 -9.04 11.85
N ASN A 72 9.21 -7.82 12.04
CA ASN A 72 10.59 -7.48 11.66
C ASN A 72 11.62 -8.34 12.40
N ILE A 73 11.44 -8.56 13.70
CA ILE A 73 12.31 -9.44 14.50
C ILE A 73 12.26 -10.88 13.96
N MET A 74 11.09 -11.38 13.56
CA MET A 74 10.95 -12.73 12.98
C MET A 74 11.72 -12.86 11.66
N ILE A 75 11.65 -11.85 10.79
CA ILE A 75 12.39 -11.80 9.52
C ILE A 75 13.90 -11.80 9.79
N ASP A 76 14.38 -10.92 10.68
CA ASP A 76 15.81 -10.77 10.98
C ASP A 76 16.45 -12.03 11.56
N ASN A 77 15.65 -12.85 12.25
CA ASN A 77 16.10 -14.11 12.85
C ASN A 77 15.76 -15.34 12.00
N GLU A 78 15.31 -15.14 10.75
CA GLU A 78 14.97 -16.22 9.80
C GLU A 78 13.95 -17.24 10.36
N PHE A 79 13.08 -16.82 11.30
CA PHE A 79 12.08 -17.71 11.90
C PHE A 79 11.01 -18.15 10.90
N ASP A 80 10.98 -17.55 9.72
CA ASP A 80 9.76 -17.41 8.95
C ASP A 80 9.97 -17.46 7.43
N ILE A 81 10.83 -18.38 6.97
CA ILE A 81 11.16 -18.58 5.55
C ILE A 81 10.08 -19.42 4.82
N ALA A 82 9.10 -19.96 5.54
CA ALA A 82 8.13 -20.91 5.01
C ALA A 82 6.69 -20.43 5.25
N ASP A 83 6.19 -19.54 4.38
CA ASP A 83 4.77 -19.39 4.00
C ASP A 83 4.54 -18.13 3.13
N ASP A 84 5.52 -17.78 2.27
CA ASP A 84 5.44 -16.63 1.37
C ASP A 84 4.66 -16.92 0.06
N GLU A 85 4.12 -18.13 -0.11
CA GLU A 85 3.20 -18.45 -1.21
C GLU A 85 1.78 -18.00 -0.87
N ILE A 86 1.61 -16.70 -0.61
CA ILE A 86 0.32 -16.08 -0.84
C ILE A 86 0.32 -15.75 -2.33
N GLU A 87 -0.31 -16.61 -3.13
CA GLU A 87 -0.76 -16.25 -4.47
C GLU A 87 -1.75 -15.10 -4.31
N GLU A 88 -1.25 -13.87 -4.27
CA GLU A 88 -2.08 -12.71 -4.59
C GLU A 88 -2.40 -12.83 -6.08
N GLU A 89 -3.54 -13.46 -6.36
CA GLU A 89 -4.26 -13.33 -7.63
C GLU A 89 -4.69 -11.86 -7.77
N GLY A 90 -3.70 -11.02 -8.04
CA GLY A 90 -3.81 -9.58 -8.14
C GLY A 90 -3.22 -9.18 -9.47
N ASN A 91 -3.84 -9.65 -10.56
CA ASN A 91 -3.79 -8.91 -11.81
C ASN A 91 -4.02 -7.45 -11.41
N ALA A 92 -3.10 -6.54 -11.75
CA ALA A 92 -3.22 -5.15 -11.36
C ALA A 92 -4.51 -4.59 -11.97
N GLU A 93 -5.64 -4.79 -11.29
CA GLU A 93 -6.92 -4.25 -11.68
C GLU A 93 -6.65 -2.76 -11.74
N HIS A 94 -6.85 -2.21 -12.94
CA HIS A 94 -6.96 -0.78 -13.14
C HIS A 94 -8.00 -0.30 -12.13
N VAL A 95 -7.55 0.19 -10.98
CA VAL A 95 -8.42 0.85 -10.03
C VAL A 95 -8.88 2.11 -10.75
N TYR A 96 -10.13 2.13 -11.19
CA TYR A 96 -10.77 3.30 -11.76
C TYR A 96 -10.91 4.34 -10.65
N ILE A 97 -9.92 5.23 -10.55
CA ILE A 97 -9.97 6.38 -9.67
C ILE A 97 -10.57 7.54 -10.49
N ASN A 98 -11.79 7.90 -10.14
CA ASN A 98 -12.49 9.10 -10.52
C ASN A 98 -11.83 10.31 -9.81
N ASP A 99 -10.72 10.77 -10.37
CA ASP A 99 -9.90 11.91 -9.95
C ASP A 99 -10.66 13.27 -10.03
N ASN A 100 -11.85 13.40 -9.41
CA ASN A 100 -12.72 14.59 -9.52
C ASN A 100 -12.37 15.71 -8.51
N VAL A 101 -11.27 15.57 -7.75
CA VAL A 101 -10.80 16.63 -6.86
C VAL A 101 -9.74 17.47 -7.59
N GLN A 102 -10.18 18.58 -8.20
CA GLN A 102 -9.33 19.46 -9.02
C GLN A 102 -8.00 19.84 -8.35
N ASN A 103 -8.02 20.14 -7.04
CA ASN A 103 -6.82 20.53 -6.29
C ASN A 103 -5.81 19.38 -6.13
N GLY A 104 -6.29 18.14 -5.96
CA GLY A 104 -5.44 16.96 -5.81
C GLY A 104 -4.71 16.63 -7.11
N ASN A 105 -5.39 16.77 -8.24
CA ASN A 105 -4.80 16.49 -9.55
C ASN A 105 -3.69 17.47 -9.92
N ILE A 106 -3.87 18.76 -9.62
CA ILE A 106 -2.83 19.77 -9.88
C ILE A 106 -1.58 19.46 -9.05
N PHE A 107 -1.76 19.08 -7.78
CA PHE A 107 -0.63 18.69 -6.93
C PHE A 107 0.08 17.44 -7.48
N LYS A 108 -0.68 16.39 -7.82
CA LYS A 108 -0.16 15.15 -8.41
C LYS A 108 0.63 15.41 -9.68
N GLN A 109 0.07 16.19 -10.62
CA GLN A 109 0.74 16.52 -11.88
C GLN A 109 2.05 17.30 -11.66
N ASN A 110 2.06 18.28 -10.75
CA ASN A 110 3.28 19.00 -10.39
C ASN A 110 4.31 18.11 -9.69
N TYR A 111 3.86 17.19 -8.83
CA TYR A 111 4.70 16.22 -8.14
C TYR A 111 5.38 15.29 -9.15
N ILE A 112 4.61 14.73 -10.08
CA ILE A 112 5.12 13.84 -11.13
C ILE A 112 6.19 14.56 -11.95
N ARG A 113 5.88 15.75 -12.47
CA ARG A 113 6.84 16.54 -13.26
C ARG A 113 8.12 16.88 -12.51
N ARG A 114 8.05 17.02 -11.18
CA ARG A 114 9.20 17.42 -10.36
C ARG A 114 10.08 16.23 -9.96
N HIS A 115 9.50 15.06 -9.76
CA HIS A 115 10.17 13.91 -9.16
C HIS A 115 10.41 12.74 -10.14
N PHE A 116 9.75 12.72 -11.29
CA PHE A 116 9.85 11.68 -12.30
C PHE A 116 10.19 12.32 -13.65
N ASN A 117 11.20 11.79 -14.35
CA ASN A 117 11.73 12.35 -15.61
C ASN A 117 11.51 11.40 -16.79
#